data_AF-A0A1Y4DVF6-F1
#
_entry.id   AF-A0A1Y4DVF6-F1
#
_cell.length_a   1.000
_cell.length_b   1.000
_cell.length_c   1.000
_cell.angle_alpha   90.00
_cell.angle_beta   90.00
_cell.angle_gamma   90.00
#
_symmetry.space_group_name_H-M   'P 1'
#
loop_
_entity.id
_entity.type
_entity.pdbx_description
1 polymer ?
#
loop_
_entity_poly.entity_id
_entity_poly.type
_entity_poly.pdbx_seq_one_letter_code
_entity_poly.pdbx_strand_id
1 'polypeptide(L)'
;MDPRAYVCAHLERRYLDEHPELTPAARELVHAEVLSRPAKYAASPHDQALLAYMEAHERLMAGLAGMDDLSDEEFDERRAQLFSEARQVLARIAQGDQLCVDARLVAILLADVPLDSALADLLKLEDEIRGHLTGAVAGFDLGAPGYWDAADLARRGITAAERTISEPACIGWLHTLEAISSLCLASARYRAAITYARRARAAAGYPNHAEGTVLLALARLEDEEGFFAFAHELSEDAGDARTDGLTLDDSPWYLLARTILLYKLDKRRAAQRALRTFAERCDGGAFFILNPTYLDPYLPVRPAPHNSWDLAHQAVWEADGIIADTPDFATWAEGVDGVLAASEAFAARNGF
;
A
#
# COMPACT_ATOMS: atom_id res chain seq x y z
N MET A 1 3.20 4.45 0.37
CA MET A 1 3.46 5.84 0.77
C MET A 1 3.65 6.70 -0.48
N ASP A 2 3.18 7.95 -0.46
CA ASP A 2 3.31 8.85 -1.60
C ASP A 2 4.76 9.32 -1.84
N PRO A 3 5.25 9.40 -3.10
CA PRO A 3 6.61 9.84 -3.40
C PRO A 3 6.98 11.21 -2.87
N ARG A 4 6.07 12.17 -2.89
CA ARG A 4 6.33 13.52 -2.39
C ARG A 4 6.68 13.50 -0.91
N ALA A 5 6.03 12.64 -0.11
CA ALA A 5 6.27 12.57 1.33
C ALA A 5 7.71 12.16 1.66
N TYR A 6 8.18 11.02 1.13
CA TYR A 6 9.51 10.51 1.49
C TYR A 6 10.64 11.23 0.75
N VAL A 7 10.42 11.70 -0.49
CA VAL A 7 11.43 12.48 -1.22
C VAL A 7 11.68 13.81 -0.51
N CYS A 8 10.63 14.50 -0.06
CA CYS A 8 10.80 15.74 0.72
C CYS A 8 11.50 15.46 2.05
N ALA A 9 11.10 14.43 2.79
CA ALA A 9 11.76 14.06 4.06
C ALA A 9 13.24 13.71 3.87
N HIS A 10 13.61 13.04 2.77
CA HIS A 10 14.99 12.75 2.42
C HIS A 10 15.80 14.02 2.15
N LEU A 11 15.29 14.91 1.30
CA LEU A 11 15.95 16.17 0.96
C LEU A 11 16.11 17.08 2.18
N GLU A 12 15.08 17.17 3.01
CA GLU A 12 15.11 17.90 4.27
C GLU A 12 16.19 17.34 5.19
N ARG A 13 16.20 16.02 5.45
CA ARG A 13 17.22 15.39 6.30
C ARG A 13 18.63 15.68 5.79
N ARG A 14 18.88 15.50 4.48
CA ARG A 14 20.20 15.75 3.89
C ARG A 14 20.63 17.20 4.10
N TYR A 15 19.71 18.13 3.90
CA TYR A 15 19.99 19.56 4.10
C TYR A 15 20.30 19.88 5.57
N LEU A 16 19.53 19.32 6.51
CA LEU A 16 19.75 19.51 7.95
C LEU A 16 21.07 18.89 8.44
N ASP A 17 21.46 17.73 7.90
CA ASP A 17 22.74 17.07 8.18
C ASP A 17 23.93 17.94 7.72
N GLU A 18 23.76 18.69 6.61
CA GLU A 18 24.77 19.62 6.08
C GLU A 18 24.82 20.97 6.82
N HIS A 19 23.75 21.33 7.55
CA HIS A 19 23.60 22.62 8.25
C HIS A 19 23.19 22.43 9.72
N PRO A 20 24.04 21.80 10.56
CA PRO A 20 23.73 21.51 11.96
C PRO A 20 23.49 22.76 12.81
N GLU A 21 23.99 23.92 12.38
CA GLU A 21 23.87 25.22 13.05
C GLU A 21 22.48 25.87 12.95
N LEU A 22 21.58 25.34 12.13
CA LEU A 22 20.24 25.91 11.96
C LEU A 22 19.45 25.90 13.26
N THR A 23 18.93 27.08 13.62
CA THR A 23 17.98 27.25 14.72
C THR A 23 16.66 26.51 14.45
N PRO A 24 15.86 26.15 15.47
CA PRO A 24 14.57 25.49 15.27
C PRO A 24 13.64 26.24 14.31
N ALA A 25 13.54 27.56 14.41
CA ALA A 25 12.73 28.38 13.51
C ALA A 25 13.24 28.32 12.05
N ALA A 26 14.55 28.22 11.84
CA ALA A 26 15.11 28.05 10.50
C ALA A 26 14.81 26.65 9.94
N ARG A 27 14.80 25.62 10.78
CA ARG A 27 14.41 24.25 10.38
C ARG A 27 12.96 24.16 9.94
N GLU A 28 12.04 24.84 10.65
CA GLU A 28 10.64 24.94 10.23
C GLU A 28 10.46 25.63 8.87
N LEU A 29 11.25 26.68 8.60
CA LEU A 29 11.25 27.34 7.29
C LEU A 29 11.77 26.42 6.19
N VAL A 30 12.84 25.65 6.46
CA VAL A 30 13.35 24.64 5.54
C VAL A 30 12.30 23.57 5.26
N HIS A 31 11.65 23.03 6.29
CA HIS A 31 10.57 22.05 6.15
C HIS A 31 9.49 22.54 5.17
N ALA A 32 8.95 23.74 5.40
CA ALA A 32 7.94 24.34 4.54
C ALA A 32 8.46 24.61 3.11
N GLU A 33 9.71 25.06 2.97
CA GLU A 33 10.28 25.34 1.65
C GLU A 33 10.57 24.06 0.86
N VAL A 34 11.08 22.99 1.48
CA VAL A 34 11.30 21.69 0.84
C VAL A 34 9.99 21.12 0.31
N LEU A 35 8.90 21.17 1.10
CA LEU A 35 7.58 20.70 0.66
C LEU A 35 7.05 21.48 -0.57
N SER A 36 7.29 22.79 -0.61
CA SER A 36 6.81 23.66 -1.69
C SER A 36 7.70 23.66 -2.93
N ARG A 37 9.02 23.50 -2.76
CA ARG A 37 10.05 23.67 -3.80
C ARG A 37 11.20 22.67 -3.61
N PRO A 38 10.92 21.35 -3.68
CA PRO A 38 11.92 20.33 -3.37
C PRO A 38 13.10 20.35 -4.36
N ALA A 39 12.88 20.81 -5.60
CA ALA A 39 13.92 21.00 -6.61
C ALA A 39 15.10 21.89 -6.17
N LYS A 40 14.90 22.83 -5.24
CA LYS A 40 15.99 23.66 -4.70
C LYS A 40 16.98 22.88 -3.83
N TYR A 41 16.54 21.77 -3.27
CA TYR A 41 17.29 20.98 -2.29
C TYR A 41 17.92 19.72 -2.91
N ALA A 42 17.62 19.41 -4.18
CA ALA A 42 18.24 18.30 -4.88
C ALA A 42 19.60 18.69 -5.45
N ALA A 43 20.67 18.35 -4.72
CA ALA A 43 22.04 18.69 -5.11
C ALA A 43 22.76 17.51 -5.78
N SER A 44 22.40 16.27 -5.42
CA SER A 44 23.06 15.07 -5.94
C SER A 44 22.34 14.49 -7.17
N PRO A 45 23.03 13.68 -8.00
CA PRO A 45 22.36 12.91 -9.07
C PRO A 45 21.24 11.99 -8.55
N HIS A 46 21.40 11.43 -7.34
CA HIS A 46 20.38 10.61 -6.69
C HIS A 46 19.14 11.45 -6.34
N ASP A 47 19.34 12.63 -5.75
CA ASP A 47 18.25 13.56 -5.42
C ASP A 47 17.46 13.94 -6.68
N GLN A 48 18.17 14.20 -7.78
CA GLN A 48 17.57 14.53 -9.08
C GLN A 48 16.77 13.35 -9.67
N ALA A 49 17.26 12.12 -9.51
CA ALA A 49 16.53 10.92 -9.93
C ALA A 49 15.24 10.72 -9.10
N LEU A 50 15.30 10.92 -7.78
CA LEU A 50 14.13 10.85 -6.90
C LEU A 50 13.08 11.91 -7.26
N LEU A 51 13.50 13.15 -7.53
CA LEU A 51 12.58 14.19 -8.01
C LEU A 51 11.97 13.86 -9.36
N ALA A 52 12.79 13.37 -10.30
CA ALA A 52 12.29 12.96 -11.61
C ALA A 52 11.26 11.83 -11.49
N TYR A 53 11.47 10.88 -10.57
CA TYR A 53 10.49 9.84 -10.27
C TYR A 53 9.21 10.40 -9.66
N MET A 54 9.32 11.27 -8.64
CA MET A 54 8.17 11.93 -8.01
C MET A 54 7.32 12.66 -9.06
N GLU A 55 7.94 13.44 -9.95
CA GLU A 55 7.21 14.14 -11.02
C GLU A 55 6.63 13.18 -12.07
N ALA A 56 7.32 12.10 -12.41
CA ALA A 56 6.81 11.10 -13.34
C ALA A 56 5.61 10.35 -12.77
N HIS A 57 5.66 10.03 -11.48
CA HIS A 57 4.57 9.41 -10.74
C HIS A 57 3.34 10.33 -10.65
N GLU A 58 3.52 11.60 -10.30
CA GLU A 58 2.42 12.58 -10.27
C GLU A 58 1.74 12.72 -11.63
N ARG A 59 2.51 12.76 -12.73
CA ARG A 59 1.96 12.81 -14.09
C ARG A 59 1.20 11.54 -14.47
N LEU A 60 1.69 10.38 -14.04
CA LEU A 60 1.03 9.10 -14.27
C LEU A 60 -0.31 9.04 -13.54
N MET A 61 -0.33 9.40 -12.25
CA MET A 61 -1.56 9.40 -11.45
C MET A 61 -2.58 10.44 -11.96
N ALA A 62 -2.13 11.65 -12.31
CA ALA A 62 -3.00 12.66 -12.92
C ALA A 62 -3.53 12.23 -14.30
N GLY A 63 -2.73 11.46 -15.06
CA GLY A 63 -3.15 10.89 -16.33
C GLY A 63 -4.25 9.85 -16.17
N LEU A 64 -4.17 8.98 -15.15
CA LEU A 64 -5.20 7.98 -14.83
C LEU A 64 -6.50 8.63 -14.36
N ALA A 65 -6.43 9.57 -13.41
CA ALA A 65 -7.60 10.29 -12.91
C ALA A 65 -8.33 11.13 -13.99
N GLY A 66 -7.67 11.42 -15.10
CA GLY A 66 -8.28 12.12 -16.24
C GLY A 66 -9.09 11.22 -17.18
N MET A 67 -9.26 9.93 -16.86
CA MET A 67 -9.89 8.94 -17.75
C MET A 67 -11.32 8.54 -17.37
N ASP A 68 -11.87 9.06 -16.26
CA ASP A 68 -13.15 8.62 -15.67
C ASP A 68 -14.36 8.69 -16.62
N ASP A 69 -14.37 9.64 -17.56
CA ASP A 69 -15.48 9.87 -18.50
C ASP A 69 -15.27 9.27 -19.90
N LEU A 70 -14.21 8.47 -20.10
CA LEU A 70 -13.89 7.87 -21.39
C LEU A 70 -14.76 6.63 -21.67
N SER A 71 -15.02 6.37 -22.95
CA SER A 71 -15.55 5.06 -23.36
C SER A 71 -14.50 3.96 -23.16
N ASP A 72 -14.91 2.70 -23.04
CA ASP A 72 -14.00 1.56 -22.81
C ASP A 72 -12.84 1.49 -23.83
N GLU A 73 -13.13 1.72 -25.12
CA GLU A 73 -12.11 1.69 -26.20
C GLU A 73 -11.12 2.85 -26.06
N GLU A 74 -11.61 4.07 -25.79
CA GLU A 74 -10.77 5.25 -25.58
C GLU A 74 -9.94 5.13 -24.30
N PHE A 75 -10.52 4.54 -23.24
CA PHE A 75 -9.85 4.26 -21.98
C PHE A 75 -8.66 3.32 -22.20
N ASP A 76 -8.88 2.18 -22.86
CA ASP A 76 -7.83 1.19 -23.10
C ASP A 76 -6.69 1.75 -23.96
N GLU A 77 -7.02 2.47 -25.04
CA GLU A 77 -6.02 3.12 -25.90
C GLU A 77 -5.21 4.18 -25.12
N ARG A 78 -5.90 5.04 -24.38
CA ARG A 78 -5.26 6.14 -23.63
C ARG A 78 -4.39 5.62 -22.49
N ARG A 79 -4.86 4.59 -21.78
CA ARG A 79 -4.13 3.90 -20.72
C ARG A 79 -2.88 3.21 -21.25
N ALA A 80 -2.98 2.48 -22.37
CA ALA A 80 -1.83 1.84 -22.99
C ALA A 80 -0.77 2.86 -23.43
N GLN A 81 -1.18 3.99 -23.99
CA GLN A 81 -0.28 5.09 -24.33
C GLN A 81 0.41 5.65 -23.08
N LEU A 82 -0.36 6.00 -22.04
CA LEU A 82 0.16 6.55 -20.79
C LEU A 82 1.18 5.62 -20.14
N PHE A 83 0.88 4.32 -20.09
CA PHE A 83 1.77 3.32 -19.49
C PHE A 83 3.06 3.14 -20.30
N SER A 84 2.98 3.15 -21.63
CA SER A 84 4.15 3.09 -22.50
C SER A 84 5.07 4.30 -22.30
N GLU A 85 4.50 5.51 -22.25
CA GLU A 85 5.24 6.75 -22.01
C GLU A 85 5.88 6.77 -20.62
N ALA A 86 5.12 6.41 -19.58
CA ALA A 86 5.60 6.33 -18.20
C ALA A 86 6.76 5.34 -18.08
N ARG A 87 6.66 4.13 -18.66
CA ARG A 87 7.75 3.14 -18.64
C ARG A 87 9.03 3.66 -19.26
N GLN A 88 8.97 4.42 -20.37
CA GLN A 88 10.16 4.99 -21.00
C GLN A 88 10.83 6.05 -20.11
N VAL A 89 10.05 6.83 -19.37
CA VAL A 89 10.57 7.79 -18.40
C VAL A 89 11.21 7.05 -17.22
N LEU A 90 10.51 6.09 -16.63
CA LEU A 90 10.97 5.31 -15.48
C LEU A 90 12.24 4.51 -15.79
N ALA A 91 12.32 3.91 -16.99
CA ALA A 91 13.51 3.19 -17.43
C ALA A 91 14.75 4.10 -17.54
N ARG A 92 14.58 5.33 -18.01
CA ARG A 92 15.68 6.32 -18.06
C ARG A 92 16.13 6.75 -16.67
N ILE A 93 15.20 6.96 -15.75
CA ILE A 93 15.51 7.29 -14.35
C ILE A 93 16.29 6.13 -13.71
N ALA A 94 15.77 4.91 -13.80
CA ALA A 94 16.40 3.70 -13.27
C ALA A 94 17.79 3.41 -13.87
N GLN A 95 18.00 3.75 -15.15
CA GLN A 95 19.30 3.63 -15.80
C GLN A 95 20.31 4.66 -15.27
N GLY A 96 19.84 5.88 -14.99
CA GLY A 96 20.66 6.95 -14.41
C GLY A 96 21.01 6.69 -12.94
N ASP A 97 20.11 6.05 -12.21
CA ASP A 97 20.29 5.73 -10.80
C ASP A 97 19.50 4.47 -10.38
N GLN A 98 20.25 3.41 -10.06
CA GLN A 98 19.67 2.13 -9.64
C GLN A 98 19.08 2.15 -8.23
N LEU A 99 19.42 3.16 -7.41
CA LEU A 99 18.86 3.38 -6.08
C LEU A 99 17.57 4.21 -6.12
N CYS A 100 17.14 4.67 -7.30
CA CYS A 100 15.76 5.08 -7.52
C CYS A 100 14.87 3.83 -7.65
N VAL A 101 14.67 3.14 -6.51
CA VAL A 101 14.02 1.83 -6.44
C VAL A 101 12.60 1.87 -6.99
N ASP A 102 11.84 2.89 -6.65
CA ASP A 102 10.45 2.99 -7.08
C ASP A 102 10.31 3.19 -8.59
N ALA A 103 11.28 3.83 -9.26
CA ALA A 103 11.28 3.91 -10.72
C ALA A 103 11.42 2.51 -11.34
N ARG A 104 12.26 1.65 -10.75
CA ARG A 104 12.41 0.25 -11.18
C ARG A 104 11.14 -0.55 -10.88
N LEU A 105 10.58 -0.40 -9.69
CA LEU A 105 9.36 -1.07 -9.25
C LEU A 105 8.17 -0.76 -10.16
N VAL A 106 7.87 0.52 -10.37
CA VAL A 106 6.73 0.93 -11.21
C VAL A 106 6.96 0.52 -12.67
N ALA A 107 8.20 0.54 -13.17
CA ALA A 107 8.51 0.03 -14.50
C ALA A 107 8.23 -1.48 -14.66
N ILE A 108 8.43 -2.28 -13.60
CA ILE A 108 8.05 -3.70 -13.56
C ILE A 108 6.53 -3.86 -13.51
N LEU A 109 5.84 -3.08 -12.67
CA LEU A 109 4.38 -3.17 -12.51
C LEU A 109 3.61 -2.76 -13.78
N LEU A 110 4.13 -1.78 -14.53
CA LEU A 110 3.55 -1.37 -15.81
C LEU A 110 3.93 -2.30 -16.97
N ALA A 111 4.80 -3.29 -16.75
CA ALA A 111 5.22 -4.16 -17.82
C ALA A 111 4.06 -5.04 -18.29
N ASP A 112 3.80 -5.02 -19.59
CA ASP A 112 2.85 -5.91 -20.25
C ASP A 112 3.47 -7.31 -20.38
N VAL A 113 3.55 -8.01 -19.25
CA VAL A 113 4.12 -9.36 -19.11
C VAL A 113 3.23 -10.20 -18.20
N PRO A 114 3.27 -11.54 -18.33
CA PRO A 114 2.54 -12.42 -17.41
C PRO A 114 2.92 -12.15 -15.94
N LEU A 115 1.95 -12.27 -15.04
CA LEU A 115 2.11 -12.01 -13.60
C LEU A 115 3.32 -12.73 -13.00
N ASP A 116 3.57 -13.98 -13.36
CA ASP A 116 4.71 -14.75 -12.85
C ASP A 116 6.07 -14.17 -13.28
N SER A 117 6.13 -13.53 -14.45
CA SER A 117 7.34 -12.82 -14.91
C SER A 117 7.53 -11.53 -14.12
N ALA A 118 6.46 -10.76 -13.91
CA ALA A 118 6.50 -9.57 -13.07
C ALA A 118 6.94 -9.91 -11.63
N LEU A 119 6.34 -10.95 -11.02
CA LEU A 119 6.76 -11.44 -9.70
C LEU A 119 8.23 -11.86 -9.66
N ALA A 120 8.72 -12.56 -10.68
CA ALA A 120 10.12 -12.95 -10.74
C ALA A 120 11.07 -11.74 -10.76
N ASP A 121 10.72 -10.68 -11.46
CA ASP A 121 11.51 -9.45 -11.50
C ASP A 121 11.39 -8.63 -10.21
N LEU A 122 10.21 -8.60 -9.57
CA LEU A 122 10.04 -8.00 -8.25
C LEU A 122 10.87 -8.72 -7.17
N LEU A 123 10.94 -10.05 -7.21
CA LEU A 123 11.75 -10.83 -6.27
C LEU A 123 13.24 -10.55 -6.43
N LYS A 124 13.72 -10.34 -7.67
CA LYS A 124 15.11 -9.91 -7.91
C LYS A 124 15.35 -8.50 -7.37
N LEU A 125 14.41 -7.57 -7.63
CA LEU A 125 14.49 -6.22 -7.09
C LEU A 125 14.53 -6.23 -5.56
N GLU A 126 13.67 -7.00 -4.90
CA GLU A 126 13.65 -7.15 -3.45
C GLU A 126 14.99 -7.63 -2.90
N ASP A 127 15.58 -8.66 -3.51
CA ASP A 127 16.86 -9.21 -3.07
C ASP A 127 18.01 -8.21 -3.22
N GLU A 128 18.08 -7.50 -4.35
CA GLU A 128 19.08 -6.47 -4.61
C GLU A 128 18.99 -5.31 -3.60
N ILE A 129 17.79 -4.77 -3.38
CA ILE A 129 17.62 -3.63 -2.47
C ILE A 129 17.81 -4.05 -1.02
N ARG A 130 17.34 -5.23 -0.63
CA ARG A 130 17.65 -5.80 0.70
C ARG A 130 19.15 -5.96 0.90
N GLY A 131 19.87 -6.44 -0.12
CA GLY A 131 21.34 -6.55 -0.09
C GLY A 131 22.01 -5.19 0.10
N HIS A 132 21.55 -4.15 -0.60
CA HIS A 132 22.03 -2.79 -0.40
C HIS A 132 21.74 -2.27 1.01
N LEU A 133 20.51 -2.41 1.50
CA LEU A 133 20.10 -1.93 2.82
C LEU A 133 20.94 -2.56 3.93
N THR A 134 21.09 -3.89 3.91
CA THR A 134 21.86 -4.64 4.91
C THR A 134 23.37 -4.45 4.80
N GLY A 135 23.90 -4.16 3.60
CA GLY A 135 25.34 -4.03 3.35
C GLY A 135 25.89 -2.60 3.41
N ALA A 136 25.07 -1.59 3.13
CA ALA A 136 25.53 -0.22 2.90
C ALA A 136 24.78 0.86 3.70
N VAL A 137 23.55 0.58 4.18
CA VAL A 137 22.77 1.59 4.91
C VAL A 137 23.03 1.47 6.41
N ALA A 138 23.74 2.47 6.95
CA ALA A 138 24.11 2.50 8.35
C ALA A 138 22.87 2.43 9.27
N GLY A 139 22.94 1.54 10.26
CA GLY A 139 21.89 1.33 11.25
C GLY A 139 20.73 0.45 10.79
N PHE A 140 20.66 0.04 9.51
CA PHE A 140 19.61 -0.85 9.04
C PHE A 140 19.86 -2.29 9.51
N ASP A 141 18.87 -2.93 10.12
CA ASP A 141 18.93 -4.31 10.59
C ASP A 141 17.57 -4.99 10.44
N LEU A 142 17.50 -6.07 9.65
CA LEU A 142 16.29 -6.85 9.44
C LEU A 142 15.72 -7.49 10.72
N GLY A 143 16.57 -7.71 11.73
CA GLY A 143 16.18 -8.28 13.01
C GLY A 143 15.74 -7.24 14.05
N ALA A 144 16.01 -5.96 13.82
CA ALA A 144 15.66 -4.90 14.76
C ALA A 144 14.18 -4.50 14.64
N PRO A 145 13.50 -4.13 15.74
CA PRO A 145 12.16 -3.54 15.68
C PRO A 145 12.15 -2.30 14.78
N GLY A 146 11.23 -2.25 13.81
CA GLY A 146 11.18 -1.13 12.86
C GLY A 146 12.32 -1.09 11.84
N TYR A 147 13.17 -2.12 11.77
CA TYR A 147 14.34 -2.26 10.89
C TYR A 147 15.56 -1.39 11.20
N TRP A 148 15.63 -0.79 12.39
CA TRP A 148 16.70 0.13 12.74
C TRP A 148 17.33 -0.21 14.10
N ASP A 149 18.68 -0.23 14.14
CA ASP A 149 19.45 -0.40 15.36
C ASP A 149 19.17 0.75 16.35
N ALA A 150 18.75 0.39 17.56
CA ALA A 150 18.36 1.35 18.58
C ALA A 150 19.52 2.25 19.03
N ALA A 151 20.76 1.75 19.03
CA ALA A 151 21.92 2.54 19.41
C ALA A 151 22.30 3.57 18.33
N ASP A 152 22.14 3.23 17.04
CA ASP A 152 22.31 4.15 15.93
C ASP A 152 21.23 5.25 15.94
N LEU A 153 19.96 4.88 16.14
CA LEU A 153 18.86 5.84 16.30
C LEU A 153 19.12 6.82 17.45
N ALA A 154 19.51 6.32 18.62
CA ALA A 154 19.82 7.14 19.78
C ALA A 154 21.00 8.10 19.53
N ARG A 155 22.04 7.65 18.80
CA ARG A 155 23.19 8.49 18.44
C ARG A 155 22.80 9.62 17.50
N ARG A 156 21.87 9.37 16.59
CA ARG A 156 21.33 10.36 15.64
C ARG A 156 20.28 11.27 16.25
N GLY A 157 19.66 10.87 17.36
CA GLY A 157 18.58 11.60 18.00
C GLY A 157 17.29 11.60 17.19
N ILE A 158 17.04 10.53 16.42
CA ILE A 158 15.85 10.35 15.58
C ILE A 158 15.15 9.03 15.92
N THR A 159 13.85 8.98 15.63
CA THR A 159 13.03 7.78 15.75
C THR A 159 13.21 6.84 14.54
N ALA A 160 12.81 5.58 14.72
CA ALA A 160 12.74 4.62 13.61
C ALA A 160 11.83 5.13 12.48
N ALA A 161 10.72 5.80 12.83
CA ALA A 161 9.78 6.35 11.86
C ALA A 161 10.41 7.47 11.00
N GLU A 162 11.08 8.44 11.63
CA GLU A 162 11.82 9.50 10.94
C GLU A 162 12.96 8.93 10.08
N ARG A 163 13.62 7.86 10.54
CA ARG A 163 14.66 7.19 9.76
C ARG A 163 14.11 6.49 8.53
N THR A 164 12.99 5.78 8.64
CA THR A 164 12.34 5.09 7.52
C THR A 164 11.88 6.08 6.45
N ILE A 165 11.12 7.12 6.83
CA ILE A 165 10.55 8.08 5.86
C ILE A 165 11.61 8.90 5.12
N SER A 166 12.80 9.07 5.70
CA SER A 166 13.91 9.84 5.10
C SER A 166 14.97 8.95 4.41
N GLU A 167 14.69 7.65 4.25
CA GLU A 167 15.54 6.68 3.55
C GLU A 167 14.82 6.12 2.31
N PRO A 168 15.00 6.73 1.13
CA PRO A 168 14.33 6.34 -0.11
C PRO A 168 14.53 4.87 -0.50
N ALA A 169 15.73 4.32 -0.26
CA ALA A 169 15.98 2.90 -0.53
C ALA A 169 15.15 1.98 0.37
N CYS A 170 14.91 2.38 1.62
CA CYS A 170 14.07 1.63 2.57
C CYS A 170 12.60 1.71 2.14
N ILE A 171 12.11 2.91 1.80
CA ILE A 171 10.74 3.08 1.30
C ILE A 171 10.51 2.28 0.01
N GLY A 172 11.42 2.35 -0.96
CA GLY A 172 11.28 1.58 -2.19
C GLY A 172 11.32 0.06 -1.99
N TRP A 173 12.09 -0.41 -1.00
CA TRP A 173 12.02 -1.81 -0.58
C TRP A 173 10.66 -2.15 0.03
N LEU A 174 10.11 -1.31 0.91
CA LEU A 174 8.78 -1.52 1.50
C LEU A 174 7.67 -1.51 0.45
N HIS A 175 7.72 -0.61 -0.53
CA HIS A 175 6.83 -0.61 -1.69
C HIS A 175 6.96 -1.92 -2.49
N THR A 176 8.19 -2.41 -2.69
CA THR A 176 8.44 -3.67 -3.38
C THR A 176 7.85 -4.85 -2.61
N LEU A 177 7.98 -4.89 -1.28
CA LEU A 177 7.37 -5.92 -0.43
C LEU A 177 5.83 -5.89 -0.54
N GLU A 178 5.23 -4.71 -0.51
CA GLU A 178 3.77 -4.57 -0.67
C GLU A 178 3.29 -5.04 -2.04
N ALA A 179 3.98 -4.65 -3.12
CA ALA A 179 3.67 -5.10 -4.47
C ALA A 179 3.77 -6.63 -4.58
N ILE A 180 4.85 -7.24 -4.08
CA ILE A 180 4.99 -8.71 -4.04
C ILE A 180 3.85 -9.34 -3.25
N SER A 181 3.52 -8.79 -2.07
CA SER A 181 2.48 -9.36 -1.22
C SER A 181 1.11 -9.33 -1.89
N SER A 182 0.79 -8.24 -2.59
CA SER A 182 -0.47 -8.03 -3.32
C SER A 182 -0.58 -8.95 -4.53
N LEU A 183 0.48 -9.05 -5.35
CA LEU A 183 0.50 -9.96 -6.50
C LEU A 183 0.47 -11.43 -6.06
N CYS A 184 1.09 -11.76 -4.93
CA CYS A 184 0.99 -13.09 -4.33
C CYS A 184 -0.43 -13.40 -3.84
N LEU A 185 -1.14 -12.43 -3.26
CA LEU A 185 -2.55 -12.59 -2.88
C LEU A 185 -3.41 -12.87 -4.12
N ALA A 186 -3.28 -12.02 -5.14
CA ALA A 186 -4.04 -12.13 -6.40
C ALA A 186 -3.75 -13.42 -7.19
N SER A 187 -2.56 -14.00 -7.03
CA SER A 187 -2.15 -15.25 -7.71
C SER A 187 -2.20 -16.50 -6.83
N ALA A 188 -2.98 -16.46 -5.74
CA ALA A 188 -3.21 -17.57 -4.83
C ALA A 188 -1.96 -18.12 -4.10
N ARG A 189 -0.90 -17.31 -3.96
CA ARG A 189 0.33 -17.60 -3.21
C ARG A 189 0.23 -17.09 -1.77
N TYR A 190 -0.82 -17.49 -1.07
CA TYR A 190 -1.24 -16.90 0.22
C TYR A 190 -0.16 -16.91 1.32
N ARG A 191 0.62 -17.98 1.46
CA ARG A 191 1.70 -18.04 2.45
C ARG A 191 2.83 -17.05 2.16
N ALA A 192 3.14 -16.83 0.87
CA ALA A 192 4.10 -15.82 0.46
C ALA A 192 3.52 -14.41 0.71
N ALA A 193 2.25 -14.19 0.36
CA ALA A 193 1.56 -12.93 0.65
C ALA A 193 1.64 -12.55 2.13
N ILE A 194 1.34 -13.49 3.04
CA ILE A 194 1.48 -13.31 4.50
C ILE A 194 2.91 -12.92 4.88
N THR A 195 3.91 -13.61 4.33
CA THR A 195 5.33 -13.40 4.66
C THR A 195 5.78 -11.99 4.29
N TYR A 196 5.48 -11.55 3.07
CA TYR A 196 5.88 -10.22 2.58
C TYR A 196 5.08 -9.09 3.25
N ALA A 197 3.78 -9.29 3.48
CA ALA A 197 2.95 -8.33 4.17
C ALA A 197 3.38 -8.11 5.63
N ARG A 198 3.73 -9.18 6.36
CA ARG A 198 4.29 -9.06 7.73
C ARG A 198 5.61 -8.28 7.74
N ARG A 199 6.46 -8.43 6.72
CA ARG A 199 7.69 -7.63 6.60
C ARG A 199 7.38 -6.15 6.37
N ALA A 200 6.51 -5.83 5.41
CA ALA A 200 6.11 -4.45 5.18
C ALA A 200 5.52 -3.79 6.45
N ARG A 201 4.66 -4.53 7.18
CA ARG A 201 4.04 -4.08 8.44
C ARG A 201 5.07 -3.75 9.54
N ALA A 202 6.19 -4.47 9.59
CA ALA A 202 7.16 -4.33 10.68
C ALA A 202 7.88 -2.98 10.67
N ALA A 203 7.83 -2.22 9.56
CA ALA A 203 8.49 -0.93 9.45
C ALA A 203 7.75 0.17 10.22
N ALA A 204 8.49 0.89 11.08
CA ALA A 204 7.97 2.09 11.73
C ALA A 204 7.94 3.27 10.74
N GLY A 205 6.93 4.14 10.86
CA GLY A 205 6.82 5.36 10.04
C GLY A 205 6.43 5.12 8.58
N TYR A 206 5.94 3.91 8.26
CA TYR A 206 5.47 3.54 6.93
C TYR A 206 3.97 3.23 6.96
N PRO A 207 3.08 4.21 6.71
CA PRO A 207 1.64 3.99 6.71
C PRO A 207 1.26 3.00 5.60
N ASN A 208 0.65 1.88 5.99
CA ASN A 208 0.19 0.84 5.09
C ASN A 208 -0.96 0.05 5.73
N HIS A 209 -1.60 -0.80 4.92
CA HIS A 209 -2.64 -1.75 5.34
C HIS A 209 -2.21 -3.20 5.09
N ALA A 210 -0.92 -3.52 5.25
CA ALA A 210 -0.40 -4.87 4.99
C ALA A 210 -1.04 -5.92 5.92
N GLU A 211 -1.52 -5.54 7.10
CA GLU A 211 -2.33 -6.41 7.95
C GLU A 211 -3.59 -6.92 7.23
N GLY A 212 -4.17 -6.11 6.34
CA GLY A 212 -5.33 -6.50 5.54
C GLY A 212 -5.02 -7.67 4.61
N THR A 213 -3.86 -7.63 3.94
CA THR A 213 -3.37 -8.75 3.12
C THR A 213 -3.17 -10.02 3.94
N VAL A 214 -2.64 -9.91 5.16
CA VAL A 214 -2.47 -11.07 6.07
C VAL A 214 -3.83 -11.64 6.45
N LEU A 215 -4.78 -10.80 6.86
CA LEU A 215 -6.12 -11.21 7.27
C LEU A 215 -6.88 -11.91 6.13
N LEU A 216 -6.86 -11.35 4.92
CA LEU A 216 -7.48 -11.95 3.73
C LEU A 216 -6.84 -13.29 3.38
N ALA A 217 -5.51 -13.38 3.40
CA ALA A 217 -4.80 -14.63 3.12
C ALA A 217 -5.10 -15.72 4.16
N LEU A 218 -5.15 -15.38 5.44
CA LEU A 218 -5.52 -16.32 6.52
C LEU A 218 -6.98 -16.79 6.39
N ALA A 219 -7.90 -15.87 6.08
CA ALA A 219 -9.30 -16.21 5.81
C ALA A 219 -9.42 -17.19 4.62
N ARG A 220 -8.65 -16.95 3.56
CA ARG A 220 -8.64 -17.81 2.38
C ARG A 220 -8.03 -19.18 2.62
N LEU A 221 -7.04 -19.27 3.52
CA LEU A 221 -6.43 -20.51 3.98
C LEU A 221 -7.27 -21.26 5.04
N GLU A 222 -8.40 -20.68 5.47
CA GLU A 222 -9.26 -21.22 6.53
C GLU A 222 -8.51 -21.40 7.87
N ASP A 223 -7.45 -20.62 8.07
CA ASP A 223 -6.61 -20.66 9.27
C ASP A 223 -7.25 -19.82 10.38
N GLU A 224 -8.24 -20.41 11.05
CA GLU A 224 -8.97 -19.75 12.12
C GLU A 224 -8.08 -19.34 13.30
N GLU A 225 -7.18 -20.24 13.72
CA GLU A 225 -6.27 -19.98 14.84
C GLU A 225 -5.29 -18.86 14.50
N GLY A 226 -4.65 -18.94 13.33
CA GLY A 226 -3.74 -17.90 12.84
C GLY A 226 -4.44 -16.55 12.65
N PHE A 227 -5.67 -16.54 12.15
CA PHE A 227 -6.47 -15.32 11.97
C PHE A 227 -6.71 -14.61 13.31
N PHE A 228 -7.21 -15.33 14.33
CA PHE A 228 -7.52 -14.71 15.61
C PHE A 228 -6.28 -14.42 16.45
N ALA A 229 -5.21 -15.21 16.33
CA ALA A 229 -3.92 -14.88 16.95
C ALA A 229 -3.35 -13.59 16.36
N PHE A 230 -3.40 -13.42 15.04
CA PHE A 230 -2.94 -12.19 14.39
C PHE A 230 -3.83 -10.99 14.73
N ALA A 231 -5.15 -11.16 14.77
CA ALA A 231 -6.06 -10.10 15.22
C ALA A 231 -5.77 -9.65 16.68
N HIS A 232 -5.39 -10.59 17.54
CA HIS A 232 -4.96 -10.29 18.90
C HIS A 232 -3.64 -9.51 18.95
N GLU A 233 -2.63 -9.95 18.18
CA GLU A 233 -1.35 -9.23 17.98
C GLU A 233 -1.60 -7.77 17.57
N LEU A 234 -2.47 -7.54 16.58
CA LEU A 234 -2.84 -6.19 16.13
C LEU A 234 -3.51 -5.34 17.22
N SER A 235 -4.27 -5.97 18.12
CA SER A 235 -4.97 -5.27 19.20
C SER A 235 -4.02 -4.90 20.35
N GLU A 236 -3.00 -5.72 20.60
CA GLU A 236 -1.95 -5.43 21.60
C GLU A 236 -0.98 -4.35 21.13
N ASP A 237 -0.64 -4.35 19.83
CA ASP A 237 0.24 -3.35 19.21
C ASP A 237 -0.43 -1.96 19.11
N ALA A 238 -1.76 -1.90 19.09
CA ALA A 238 -2.55 -0.68 18.95
C ALA A 238 -2.66 0.11 20.27
N GLY A 239 -1.56 0.72 20.72
CA GLY A 239 -1.64 1.93 21.53
C GLY A 239 -2.17 3.08 20.67
N ASP A 240 -3.40 3.54 20.93
CA ASP A 240 -4.12 4.64 20.27
C ASP A 240 -3.97 4.74 18.73
N ALA A 241 -4.87 4.04 18.03
CA ALA A 241 -5.20 4.18 16.61
C ALA A 241 -4.08 3.90 15.58
N ARG A 242 -4.42 3.16 14.52
CA ARG A 242 -3.52 2.99 13.36
C ARG A 242 -3.26 4.34 12.68
N THR A 243 -2.32 4.38 11.72
CA THR A 243 -1.94 5.61 10.99
C THR A 243 -3.11 6.33 10.30
N ASP A 244 -4.22 5.64 10.09
CA ASP A 244 -5.50 6.12 9.53
C ASP A 244 -6.57 6.45 10.60
N GLY A 245 -6.26 6.32 11.89
CA GLY A 245 -7.21 6.52 12.98
C GLY A 245 -8.12 5.32 13.27
N LEU A 246 -8.03 4.21 12.51
CA LEU A 246 -8.99 3.10 12.61
C LEU A 246 -8.58 2.06 13.65
N THR A 247 -9.53 1.71 14.52
CA THR A 247 -9.41 0.52 15.38
C THR A 247 -9.49 -0.75 14.54
N LEU A 248 -8.96 -1.88 15.05
CA LEU A 248 -9.08 -3.18 14.35
C LEU A 248 -10.52 -3.48 13.94
N ASP A 249 -11.45 -3.23 14.85
CA ASP A 249 -12.87 -3.51 14.66
C ASP A 249 -13.53 -2.62 13.59
N ASP A 250 -12.90 -1.50 13.20
CA ASP A 250 -13.34 -0.62 12.10
C ASP A 250 -12.65 -0.93 10.77
N SER A 251 -11.68 -1.84 10.71
CA SER A 251 -10.98 -2.13 9.45
C SER A 251 -11.87 -2.89 8.48
N PRO A 252 -12.03 -2.39 7.23
CA PRO A 252 -12.74 -3.11 6.19
C PRO A 252 -12.12 -4.47 5.89
N TRP A 253 -10.79 -4.57 5.83
CA TRP A 253 -10.10 -5.85 5.64
C TRP A 253 -10.38 -6.85 6.77
N TYR A 254 -10.36 -6.42 8.03
CA TYR A 254 -10.66 -7.30 9.16
C TYR A 254 -12.10 -7.82 9.11
N LEU A 255 -13.07 -6.91 8.94
CA LEU A 255 -14.49 -7.25 8.92
C LEU A 255 -14.86 -8.12 7.71
N LEU A 256 -14.31 -7.82 6.53
CA LEU A 256 -14.49 -8.64 5.33
C LEU A 256 -13.84 -10.01 5.46
N ALA A 257 -12.55 -10.06 5.83
CA ALA A 257 -11.82 -11.32 5.98
C ALA A 257 -12.45 -12.22 7.05
N ARG A 258 -12.91 -11.65 8.16
CA ARG A 258 -13.66 -12.39 9.19
C ARG A 258 -14.96 -12.97 8.65
N THR A 259 -15.67 -12.20 7.81
CA THR A 259 -16.91 -12.68 7.16
C THR A 259 -16.62 -13.86 6.23
N ILE A 260 -15.59 -13.75 5.38
CA ILE A 260 -15.14 -14.81 4.47
C ILE A 260 -14.73 -16.06 5.25
N LEU A 261 -13.88 -15.91 6.28
CA LEU A 261 -13.43 -17.03 7.12
C LEU A 261 -14.62 -17.77 7.74
N LEU A 262 -15.52 -17.05 8.41
CA LEU A 262 -16.68 -17.67 9.08
C LEU A 262 -17.64 -18.32 8.09
N TYR A 263 -17.79 -17.77 6.89
CA TYR A 263 -18.57 -18.37 5.82
C TYR A 263 -17.96 -19.69 5.36
N LYS A 264 -16.65 -19.70 5.06
CA LYS A 264 -15.92 -20.90 4.60
C LYS A 264 -15.91 -22.01 5.65
N LEU A 265 -15.89 -21.67 6.93
CA LEU A 265 -16.00 -22.62 8.06
C LEU A 265 -17.45 -23.08 8.35
N ASP A 266 -18.42 -22.76 7.48
CA ASP A 266 -19.86 -23.05 7.64
C ASP A 266 -20.47 -22.55 8.97
N LYS A 267 -19.88 -21.49 9.56
CA LYS A 267 -20.39 -20.84 10.78
C LYS A 267 -21.47 -19.81 10.43
N ARG A 268 -22.53 -20.25 9.73
CA ARG A 268 -23.53 -19.38 9.06
C ARG A 268 -24.04 -18.21 9.91
N ARG A 269 -24.49 -18.44 11.14
CA ARG A 269 -25.02 -17.37 12.02
C ARG A 269 -23.95 -16.34 12.39
N ALA A 270 -22.71 -16.79 12.55
CA ALA A 270 -21.58 -15.90 12.86
C ALA A 270 -21.16 -15.11 11.61
N ALA A 271 -21.11 -15.76 10.45
CA ALA A 271 -20.83 -15.13 9.16
C ALA A 271 -21.87 -14.05 8.82
N GLN A 272 -23.17 -14.34 9.00
CA GLN A 272 -24.26 -13.37 8.80
C GLN A 272 -24.12 -12.14 9.71
N ARG A 273 -23.76 -12.34 10.99
CA ARG A 273 -23.52 -11.23 11.90
C ARG A 273 -22.31 -10.40 11.46
N ALA A 274 -21.21 -11.07 11.09
CA ALA A 274 -20.01 -10.39 10.62
C ALA A 274 -20.26 -9.58 9.35
N LEU A 275 -21.02 -10.13 8.39
CA LEU A 275 -21.39 -9.42 7.15
C LEU A 275 -22.23 -8.19 7.44
N ARG A 276 -23.23 -8.27 8.34
CA ARG A 276 -24.00 -7.09 8.73
C ARG A 276 -23.13 -6.03 9.40
N THR A 277 -22.21 -6.42 10.28
CA THR A 277 -21.26 -5.48 10.88
C THR A 277 -20.36 -4.84 9.81
N PHE A 278 -19.89 -5.59 8.81
CA PHE A 278 -19.15 -5.04 7.68
C PHE A 278 -20.00 -4.02 6.90
N ALA A 279 -21.22 -4.38 6.52
CA ALA A 279 -22.13 -3.49 5.79
C ALA A 279 -22.52 -2.23 6.59
N GLU A 280 -22.63 -2.33 7.91
CA GLU A 280 -22.98 -1.21 8.81
C GLU A 280 -21.80 -0.26 9.06
N ARG A 281 -20.57 -0.78 9.18
CA ARG A 281 -19.39 0.02 9.56
C ARG A 281 -18.55 0.49 8.38
N CYS A 282 -18.58 -0.23 7.27
CA CYS A 282 -17.77 0.09 6.09
C CYS A 282 -18.67 0.70 5.01
N ASP A 283 -18.58 2.03 4.85
CA ASP A 283 -19.33 2.76 3.83
C ASP A 283 -19.07 2.16 2.44
N GLY A 284 -20.14 1.84 1.70
CA GLY A 284 -20.06 1.16 0.40
C GLY A 284 -19.68 -0.32 0.43
N GLY A 285 -19.32 -0.91 1.58
CA GLY A 285 -18.85 -2.30 1.65
C GLY A 285 -19.83 -3.33 1.08
N ALA A 286 -21.12 -3.20 1.39
CA ALA A 286 -22.17 -4.05 0.81
C ALA A 286 -22.29 -3.85 -0.71
N PHE A 287 -22.18 -2.61 -1.18
CA PHE A 287 -22.26 -2.28 -2.60
C PHE A 287 -21.13 -2.93 -3.38
N PHE A 288 -19.88 -2.81 -2.92
CA PHE A 288 -18.72 -3.36 -3.63
C PHE A 288 -18.68 -4.89 -3.64
N ILE A 289 -19.22 -5.58 -2.62
CA ILE A 289 -19.35 -7.05 -2.65
C ILE A 289 -20.32 -7.48 -3.77
N LEU A 290 -21.44 -6.77 -3.91
CA LEU A 290 -22.49 -7.13 -4.86
C LEU A 290 -22.22 -6.62 -6.28
N ASN A 291 -21.44 -5.54 -6.39
CA ASN A 291 -21.13 -4.86 -7.64
C ASN A 291 -19.61 -4.71 -7.76
N PRO A 292 -18.90 -5.69 -8.35
CA PRO A 292 -17.47 -5.58 -8.62
C PRO A 292 -17.22 -4.35 -9.48
N THR A 293 -16.49 -3.38 -8.94
CA THR A 293 -16.14 -2.13 -9.60
C THR A 293 -14.65 -2.09 -9.81
N TYR A 294 -14.24 -1.63 -10.98
CA TYR A 294 -12.82 -1.45 -11.30
C TYR A 294 -12.17 -0.48 -10.31
N LEU A 295 -10.97 -0.80 -9.87
CA LEU A 295 -10.10 0.10 -9.13
C LEU A 295 -8.82 0.30 -9.95
N ASP A 296 -8.32 1.54 -9.96
CA ASP A 296 -7.03 1.84 -10.57
C ASP A 296 -5.91 0.94 -10.01
N PRO A 297 -4.92 0.58 -10.85
CA PRO A 297 -3.84 -0.28 -10.41
C PRO A 297 -3.01 0.40 -9.30
N TYR A 298 -2.58 -0.39 -8.32
CA TYR A 298 -1.67 0.06 -7.28
C TYR A 298 -0.28 0.35 -7.88
N LEU A 299 0.09 1.63 -7.95
CA LEU A 299 1.32 2.10 -8.59
C LEU A 299 2.09 3.04 -7.63
N PRO A 300 3.05 2.53 -6.83
CA PRO A 300 3.38 1.12 -6.63
C PRO A 300 2.53 0.41 -5.57
N VAL A 301 1.80 1.16 -4.73
CA VAL A 301 1.08 0.65 -3.57
C VAL A 301 -0.32 1.24 -3.48
N ARG A 302 -1.09 0.83 -2.47
CA ARG A 302 -2.45 1.32 -2.22
C ARG A 302 -2.49 2.86 -2.25
N PRO A 303 -3.44 3.46 -2.99
CA PRO A 303 -3.63 4.90 -2.96
C PRO A 303 -4.14 5.33 -1.58
N ALA A 304 -3.82 6.57 -1.19
CA ALA A 304 -4.39 7.15 0.02
C ALA A 304 -5.91 7.33 -0.16
N PRO A 305 -6.73 7.02 0.88
CA PRO A 305 -8.16 7.24 0.79
C PRO A 305 -8.50 8.74 0.75
N HIS A 306 -9.40 9.11 -0.15
CA HIS A 306 -9.98 10.43 -0.31
C HIS A 306 -11.42 10.49 0.22
N ASN A 307 -12.19 9.42 0.00
CA ASN A 307 -13.57 9.28 0.48
C ASN A 307 -13.67 8.26 1.62
N SER A 308 -14.78 8.32 2.36
CA SER A 308 -15.11 7.37 3.44
C SER A 308 -15.19 5.91 2.98
N TRP A 309 -15.49 5.68 1.70
CA TRP A 309 -15.72 4.35 1.14
C TRP A 309 -14.49 3.74 0.45
N ASP A 310 -13.42 4.52 0.22
CA ASP A 310 -12.24 4.06 -0.53
C ASP A 310 -11.58 2.84 0.13
N LEU A 311 -11.50 2.82 1.46
CA LEU A 311 -10.94 1.67 2.19
C LEU A 311 -11.80 0.41 2.05
N ALA A 312 -13.12 0.56 1.97
CA ALA A 312 -14.02 -0.56 1.75
C ALA A 312 -13.89 -1.10 0.32
N HIS A 313 -13.78 -0.19 -0.66
CA HIS A 313 -13.53 -0.55 -2.06
C HIS A 313 -12.20 -1.28 -2.22
N GLN A 314 -11.10 -0.74 -1.66
CA GLN A 314 -9.78 -1.36 -1.67
C GLN A 314 -9.80 -2.76 -1.04
N ALA A 315 -10.45 -2.93 0.13
CA ALA A 315 -10.52 -4.22 0.80
C ALA A 315 -11.30 -5.26 -0.02
N VAL A 316 -12.40 -4.88 -0.66
CA VAL A 316 -13.17 -5.78 -1.52
C VAL A 316 -12.40 -6.09 -2.81
N TRP A 317 -11.77 -5.10 -3.43
CA TRP A 317 -10.94 -5.27 -4.62
C TRP A 317 -9.79 -6.26 -4.40
N GLU A 318 -9.07 -6.13 -3.29
CA GLU A 318 -8.00 -7.07 -2.93
C GLU A 318 -8.52 -8.48 -2.60
N ALA A 319 -9.76 -8.56 -2.13
CA ALA A 319 -10.45 -9.81 -1.88
C ALA A 319 -11.14 -10.38 -3.13
N ASP A 320 -11.14 -9.69 -4.27
CA ASP A 320 -11.95 -10.06 -5.44
C ASP A 320 -11.68 -11.50 -5.90
N GLY A 321 -10.41 -11.86 -6.08
CA GLY A 321 -10.02 -13.24 -6.41
C GLY A 321 -10.44 -14.27 -5.34
N ILE A 322 -10.44 -13.89 -4.05
CA ILE A 322 -10.89 -14.75 -2.95
C ILE A 322 -12.42 -14.92 -2.98
N ILE A 323 -13.15 -13.84 -3.26
CA ILE A 323 -14.62 -13.81 -3.34
C ILE A 323 -15.08 -14.62 -4.54
N ALA A 324 -14.48 -14.40 -5.71
CA ALA A 324 -14.75 -15.15 -6.94
C ALA A 324 -14.45 -16.66 -6.77
N ASP A 325 -13.37 -17.00 -6.06
CA ASP A 325 -13.01 -18.38 -5.72
C ASP A 325 -13.87 -19.01 -4.60
N THR A 326 -14.72 -18.25 -3.93
CA THR A 326 -15.56 -18.73 -2.83
C THR A 326 -17.00 -18.93 -3.31
N PRO A 327 -17.43 -20.18 -3.54
CA PRO A 327 -18.72 -20.46 -4.16
C PRO A 327 -19.89 -19.81 -3.43
N ASP A 328 -20.80 -19.24 -4.22
CA ASP A 328 -22.03 -18.60 -3.79
C ASP A 328 -21.85 -17.45 -2.79
N PHE A 329 -20.64 -16.95 -2.52
CA PHE A 329 -20.42 -15.94 -1.48
C PHE A 329 -21.19 -14.65 -1.73
N ALA A 330 -21.10 -14.09 -2.95
CA ALA A 330 -21.82 -12.86 -3.31
C ALA A 330 -23.34 -13.06 -3.28
N THR A 331 -23.84 -14.15 -3.88
CA THR A 331 -25.27 -14.52 -3.87
C THR A 331 -25.80 -14.75 -2.45
N TRP A 332 -25.01 -15.40 -1.60
CA TRP A 332 -25.34 -15.58 -0.19
C TRP A 332 -25.38 -14.25 0.54
N ALA A 333 -24.41 -13.37 0.30
CA ALA A 333 -24.32 -12.06 0.92
C ALA A 333 -25.53 -11.19 0.57
N GLU A 334 -25.99 -11.20 -0.68
CA GLU A 334 -27.21 -10.54 -1.14
C GLU A 334 -28.44 -11.00 -0.34
N GLY A 335 -28.53 -12.30 -0.06
CA GLY A 335 -29.63 -12.89 0.72
C GLY A 335 -29.57 -12.63 2.23
N VAL A 336 -28.52 -11.98 2.75
CA VAL A 336 -28.45 -11.59 4.16
C VAL A 336 -29.26 -10.31 4.39
N ASP A 337 -30.17 -10.39 5.35
CA ASP A 337 -31.06 -9.28 5.72
C ASP A 337 -30.30 -7.95 5.92
N GLY A 338 -30.78 -6.90 5.27
CA GLY A 338 -30.21 -5.55 5.27
C GLY A 338 -29.09 -5.29 4.27
N VAL A 339 -28.45 -6.30 3.68
CA VAL A 339 -27.27 -6.11 2.80
C VAL A 339 -27.66 -5.47 1.47
N LEU A 340 -28.67 -6.01 0.78
CA LEU A 340 -29.15 -5.43 -0.49
C LEU A 340 -29.63 -3.99 -0.30
N ALA A 341 -30.40 -3.72 0.76
CA ALA A 341 -30.87 -2.38 1.07
C ALA A 341 -29.70 -1.39 1.36
N ALA A 342 -28.65 -1.84 2.03
CA ALA A 342 -27.45 -1.03 2.25
C ALA A 342 -26.70 -0.72 0.95
N SER A 343 -26.62 -1.70 0.04
CA SER A 343 -26.05 -1.53 -1.30
C SER A 343 -26.83 -0.50 -2.12
N GLU A 344 -28.16 -0.65 -2.23
CA GLU A 344 -29.03 0.27 -2.97
C GLU A 344 -28.99 1.70 -2.39
N ALA A 345 -28.96 1.83 -1.06
CA ALA A 345 -28.87 3.13 -0.40
C ALA A 345 -27.52 3.83 -0.65
N PHE A 346 -26.43 3.08 -0.78
CA PHE A 346 -25.13 3.63 -1.18
C PHE A 346 -25.14 4.08 -2.65
N ALA A 347 -25.65 3.24 -3.55
CA ALA A 347 -25.74 3.57 -4.97
C ALA A 347 -26.55 4.85 -5.20
N ALA A 348 -27.74 4.94 -4.61
CA ALA A 348 -28.61 6.11 -4.72
C ALA A 348 -27.98 7.40 -4.16
N ARG A 349 -27.14 7.32 -3.13
CA ARG A 349 -26.46 8.48 -2.53
C ARG A 349 -25.31 9.00 -3.40
N ASN A 350 -24.63 8.11 -4.12
CA ASN A 350 -23.40 8.42 -4.84
C ASN A 350 -23.54 8.44 -6.37
N GLY A 351 -24.72 8.10 -6.90
CA GLY A 351 -25.02 8.16 -8.33
C GLY A 351 -24.52 6.97 -9.14
N PHE A 352 -24.41 5.79 -8.50
CA PHE A 352 -24.11 4.53 -9.18
C PHE A 352 -25.34 3.85 -9.77
#